data_AF-A0A964RWP8-F1
#
_entry.id   AF-A0A964RWP8-F1
#
_cell.length_a   1.000
_cell.length_b   1.000
_cell.length_c   1.000
_cell.angle_alpha   90.00
_cell.angle_beta   90.00
_cell.angle_gamma   90.00
#
_symmetry.space_group_name_H-M   'P 1'
#
loop_
_entity.id
_entity.type
_entity.pdbx_description
1 polymer ?
#
loop_
_entity_poly.entity_id
_entity_poly.type
_entity_poly.pdbx_seq_one_letter_code
_entity_poly.pdbx_strand_id
1 'polypeptide(L)'
;MTAIVGVLNSQGIAIAADSAVTVSGNNVKKVYNRSNKIFTLSKFHPVGIAIYNSADFMGIPLETLIKMYRKNLTDEAFDTVEEYKNDFIAFLKSQLKNVSKEYKVDSFYRFCSWAHMTIINNIIQALDEHETDIYSLEQDVRTPIFHDISNDILNKYSIKLDTFDKVSYMDVSFEDYCSQYNEELKTIKNYIEEEVNKEYDGFTLNDEHYEQIKNILYKLINIEFIFENYCGLVFIGFGETEIYPSSHHVLVGTSIIDNTRIRMMDVIKINPGVLNSLCSG
;
A
#
# COMPACT_ATOMS: atom_id res chain seq x y z
N MET A 1 0.37 -6.41 15.37
CA MET A 1 -0.89 -7.19 15.50
C MET A 1 -1.87 -6.27 16.17
N THR A 2 -3.00 -6.02 15.51
CA THR A 2 -4.13 -5.24 16.01
C THR A 2 -5.34 -6.16 15.86
N ALA A 3 -6.24 -6.16 16.83
CA ALA A 3 -7.50 -6.90 16.75
C ALA A 3 -8.66 -5.92 16.97
N ILE A 4 -9.62 -5.94 16.04
CA ILE A 4 -10.88 -5.22 16.18
C ILE A 4 -12.01 -6.24 16.07
N VAL A 5 -12.90 -6.25 17.05
CA VAL A 5 -14.06 -7.13 17.07
C VAL A 5 -15.32 -6.29 17.15
N GLY A 6 -16.25 -6.54 16.23
CA GLY A 6 -17.55 -5.90 16.18
C GLY A 6 -18.67 -6.93 16.16
N VAL A 7 -19.73 -6.69 16.94
CA VAL A 7 -20.98 -7.46 16.90
C VAL A 7 -22.10 -6.51 16.51
N LEU A 8 -22.76 -6.82 15.39
CA LEU A 8 -23.92 -6.09 14.90
C LEU A 8 -25.17 -6.96 15.09
N ASN A 9 -26.25 -6.36 15.55
CA ASN A 9 -27.57 -6.98 15.57
C ASN A 9 -28.65 -5.94 15.18
N SER A 10 -29.90 -6.38 15.11
CA SER A 10 -31.01 -5.52 14.68
C SER A 10 -31.28 -4.32 15.62
N GLN A 11 -30.69 -4.31 16.82
CA GLN A 11 -30.86 -3.25 17.82
C GLN A 11 -29.68 -2.28 17.87
N GLY A 12 -28.49 -2.69 17.41
CA GLY A 12 -27.30 -1.87 17.55
C GLY A 12 -25.99 -2.60 17.34
N ILE A 13 -24.92 -1.95 17.79
CA ILE A 13 -23.55 -2.34 17.54
C ILE A 13 -22.77 -2.29 18.84
N ALA A 14 -21.95 -3.30 19.09
CA ALA A 14 -20.87 -3.25 20.06
C ALA A 14 -19.53 -3.47 19.35
N ILE A 15 -18.55 -2.60 19.61
CA ILE A 15 -17.20 -2.70 19.02
C ILE A 15 -16.15 -2.58 20.12
N ALA A 16 -15.10 -3.39 20.02
CA ALA A 16 -13.95 -3.38 20.90
C ALA A 16 -12.66 -3.52 20.08
N ALA A 17 -11.58 -2.90 20.56
CA ALA A 17 -10.26 -2.99 19.94
C ALA A 17 -9.17 -3.06 21.01
N ASP A 18 -8.06 -3.70 20.70
CA ASP A 18 -6.88 -3.70 21.57
C ASP A 18 -6.16 -2.33 21.52
N SER A 19 -5.39 -2.00 22.56
CA SER A 19 -4.65 -0.72 22.62
C SER A 19 -3.17 -0.83 22.28
N ALA A 20 -2.70 -2.02 21.85
CA ALA A 20 -1.29 -2.28 21.60
C ALA A 20 -0.85 -1.72 20.24
N VAL A 21 0.25 -0.98 20.24
CA VAL A 21 0.95 -0.48 19.05
C VAL A 21 2.39 -0.88 19.12
N THR A 22 2.91 -1.42 18.03
CA THR A 22 4.32 -1.77 17.91
C THR A 22 5.04 -0.68 17.13
N VAL A 23 5.97 0.01 17.77
CA VAL A 23 6.93 0.90 17.10
C VAL A 23 8.19 0.10 16.84
N SER A 24 8.58 0.00 15.58
CA SER A 24 9.82 -0.68 15.17
C SER A 24 10.75 0.34 14.52
N GLY A 25 12.00 0.42 15.01
CA GLY A 25 13.04 1.25 14.40
C GLY A 25 14.43 0.76 14.83
N ASN A 26 15.41 0.78 13.93
CA ASN A 26 16.83 0.40 14.15
C ASN A 26 17.02 -0.73 15.18
N ASN A 27 16.46 -1.92 14.91
CA ASN A 27 16.54 -3.13 15.75
C ASN A 27 15.87 -3.06 17.13
N VAL A 28 15.07 -2.03 17.41
CA VAL A 28 14.27 -1.93 18.64
C VAL A 28 12.80 -2.05 18.29
N LYS A 29 12.13 -3.06 18.86
CA LYS A 29 10.69 -3.27 18.80
C LYS A 29 10.09 -2.93 20.15
N LYS A 30 9.38 -1.81 20.25
CA LYS A 30 8.70 -1.38 21.48
C LYS A 30 7.19 -1.45 21.30
N VAL A 31 6.51 -2.06 22.27
CA VAL A 31 5.06 -2.12 22.32
C VAL A 31 4.53 -1.07 23.31
N TYR A 32 3.63 -0.22 22.85
CA TYR A 32 2.93 0.78 23.64
C TYR A 32 1.44 0.42 23.73
N ASN A 33 0.86 0.41 24.93
CA ASN A 33 -0.54 -0.02 25.15
C ASN A 33 -1.52 1.16 25.32
N ARG A 34 -1.30 2.27 24.60
CA ARG A 34 -2.06 3.53 24.78
C ARG A 34 -2.65 4.09 23.50
N SER A 35 -2.66 3.32 22.41
CA SER A 35 -3.24 3.81 21.16
C SER A 35 -4.76 3.65 21.19
N ASN A 36 -5.46 4.73 20.84
CA ASN A 36 -6.88 4.64 20.55
C ASN A 36 -7.06 4.13 19.12
N LYS A 37 -7.96 3.15 18.94
CA LYS A 37 -8.25 2.54 17.63
C LYS A 37 -9.70 2.69 17.21
N ILE A 38 -10.56 3.20 18.09
CA ILE A 38 -11.98 3.45 17.81
C ILE A 38 -12.27 4.91 18.09
N PHE A 39 -12.88 5.58 17.13
CA PHE A 39 -13.17 7.00 17.17
C PHE A 39 -14.63 7.23 16.79
N THR A 40 -15.23 8.26 17.37
CA THR A 40 -16.50 8.79 16.84
C THR A 40 -16.19 9.57 15.57
N LEU A 41 -16.81 9.20 14.45
CA LEU A 41 -16.63 9.89 13.17
C LEU A 41 -17.47 11.18 13.16
N SER A 42 -18.72 11.10 13.62
CA SER A 42 -19.59 12.26 13.88
C SER A 42 -19.80 12.45 15.39
N LYS A 43 -20.09 13.70 15.80
CA LYS A 43 -20.56 14.01 17.16
C LYS A 43 -22.08 14.00 17.29
N PHE A 44 -22.78 14.08 16.17
CA PHE A 44 -24.24 14.23 16.11
C PHE A 44 -24.91 12.96 15.60
N HIS A 45 -24.25 12.24 14.70
CA HIS A 45 -24.77 11.05 14.04
C HIS A 45 -24.12 9.78 14.57
N PRO A 46 -24.84 8.65 14.64
CA PRO A 46 -24.38 7.42 15.28
C PRO A 46 -23.38 6.64 14.40
N VAL A 47 -22.29 7.28 13.99
CA VAL A 47 -21.26 6.71 13.13
C VAL A 47 -19.88 6.77 13.80
N GLY A 48 -19.27 5.60 13.92
CA GLY A 48 -17.91 5.39 14.39
C GLY A 48 -16.97 4.98 13.26
N ILE A 49 -15.68 5.15 13.51
CA ILE A 49 -14.59 4.65 12.66
C ILE A 49 -13.56 3.93 13.53
N ALA A 50 -13.11 2.77 13.08
CA ALA A 50 -12.01 2.04 13.69
C ALA A 50 -10.84 1.90 12.72
N ILE A 51 -9.61 1.93 13.25
CA ILE A 51 -8.37 1.86 12.45
C ILE A 51 -7.50 0.68 12.86
N TYR A 52 -6.89 0.00 11.88
CA TYR A 52 -5.92 -1.05 12.15
C TYR A 52 -4.79 -1.09 11.10
N ASN A 53 -3.80 -1.95 11.37
CA ASN A 53 -2.54 -2.05 10.65
C ASN A 53 -1.67 -0.79 10.79
N SER A 54 -1.72 0.14 9.82
CA SER A 54 -1.04 1.45 9.94
C SER A 54 -1.92 2.47 10.68
N ALA A 55 -1.29 3.32 11.51
CA ALA A 55 -1.96 4.39 12.25
C ALA A 55 -1.81 5.77 11.57
N ASP A 56 -1.18 5.83 10.40
CA ASP A 56 -1.01 7.03 9.60
C ASP A 56 -1.39 6.79 8.13
N PHE A 57 -1.72 7.88 7.46
CA PHE A 57 -1.94 7.93 6.02
C PHE A 57 -0.96 8.94 5.43
N MET A 58 -0.01 8.45 4.62
CA MET A 58 1.04 9.27 4.00
C MET A 58 1.79 10.16 5.02
N GLY A 59 2.11 9.61 6.19
CA GLY A 59 2.84 10.30 7.25
C GLY A 59 1.97 11.18 8.17
N ILE A 60 0.68 11.34 7.85
CA ILE A 60 -0.25 12.09 8.67
C ILE A 60 -1.00 11.13 9.60
N PRO A 61 -0.97 11.32 10.94
CA PRO A 61 -1.68 10.45 11.87
C PRO A 61 -3.19 10.39 11.58
N LEU A 62 -3.75 9.18 11.50
CA LEU A 62 -5.18 8.99 11.23
C LEU A 62 -6.05 9.60 12.31
N GLU A 63 -5.63 9.57 13.57
CA GLU A 63 -6.36 10.26 14.65
C GLU A 63 -6.50 11.77 14.38
N THR A 64 -5.45 12.41 13.85
CA THR A 64 -5.50 13.83 13.47
C THR A 64 -6.50 14.04 12.32
N LEU A 65 -6.42 13.20 11.29
CA LEU A 65 -7.31 13.25 10.13
C LEU A 65 -8.78 13.06 10.52
N ILE A 66 -9.07 12.07 11.37
CA ILE A 66 -10.41 11.79 11.88
C ILE A 66 -10.95 12.98 12.69
N LYS A 67 -10.12 13.58 13.55
CA LYS A 67 -10.53 14.75 14.34
C LYS A 67 -10.78 15.98 13.46
N MET A 68 -9.96 16.19 12.43
CA MET A 68 -10.16 17.26 11.45
C MET A 68 -11.44 17.06 10.65
N TYR A 69 -11.64 15.85 10.12
CA TYR A 69 -12.85 15.49 9.40
C TYR A 69 -14.10 15.72 10.24
N ARG A 70 -14.14 15.17 11.46
CA ARG A 70 -15.27 15.35 12.38
C ARG A 70 -15.58 16.82 12.69
N LYS A 71 -14.57 17.68 12.70
CA LYS A 71 -14.76 19.13 12.88
C LYS A 71 -15.37 19.77 11.64
N ASN A 72 -15.00 19.29 10.44
CA ASN A 72 -15.50 19.80 9.17
C ASN A 72 -16.92 19.31 8.86
N LEU A 73 -17.22 18.04 9.17
CA LEU A 73 -18.53 17.43 8.97
C LEU A 73 -19.65 18.12 9.76
N THR A 74 -19.32 18.74 10.90
CA THR A 74 -20.28 19.38 11.81
C THR A 74 -21.50 18.49 12.07
N ASP A 75 -22.70 18.97 11.75
CA ASP A 75 -24.01 18.34 11.86
C ASP A 75 -24.53 17.77 10.53
N GLU A 76 -23.72 17.77 9.47
CA GLU A 76 -24.09 17.17 8.18
C GLU A 76 -24.36 15.67 8.34
N ALA A 77 -25.48 15.23 7.77
CA ALA A 77 -25.95 13.86 7.81
C ALA A 77 -25.88 13.24 6.42
N PHE A 78 -25.64 11.93 6.37
CA PHE A 78 -25.71 11.16 5.13
C PHE A 78 -26.73 10.03 5.28
N ASP A 79 -27.31 9.61 4.16
CA ASP A 79 -28.40 8.63 4.15
C ASP A 79 -27.91 7.24 4.57
N THR A 80 -26.62 6.95 4.35
CA THR A 80 -26.00 5.65 4.59
C THR A 80 -24.59 5.77 5.20
N VAL A 81 -24.14 4.77 5.97
CA VAL A 81 -22.73 4.68 6.44
C VAL A 81 -21.74 4.63 5.26
N GLU A 82 -22.15 4.10 4.11
CA GLU A 82 -21.34 4.11 2.89
C GLU A 82 -21.00 5.51 2.40
N GLU A 83 -21.95 6.44 2.46
CA GLU A 83 -21.73 7.84 2.09
C GLU A 83 -20.72 8.50 3.04
N TYR A 84 -20.84 8.28 4.35
CA TYR A 84 -19.81 8.73 5.32
C TYR A 84 -18.42 8.18 4.97
N LYS A 85 -18.31 6.89 4.61
CA LYS A 85 -17.04 6.29 4.16
C LYS A 85 -16.51 7.00 2.93
N ASN A 86 -17.33 7.17 1.90
CA ASN A 86 -16.92 7.76 0.63
C ASN A 86 -16.49 9.22 0.80
N ASP A 87 -17.23 9.99 1.60
CA ASP A 87 -16.89 11.37 1.92
C ASP A 87 -15.60 11.48 2.74
N PHE A 88 -15.40 10.61 3.73
CA PHE A 88 -14.13 10.53 4.48
C PHE A 88 -12.94 10.20 3.56
N ILE A 89 -13.11 9.25 2.63
CA ILE A 89 -12.07 8.91 1.64
C ILE A 89 -11.73 10.12 0.77
N ALA A 90 -12.73 10.87 0.30
CA ALA A 90 -12.53 12.09 -0.46
C ALA A 90 -11.77 13.14 0.38
N PHE A 91 -12.14 13.29 1.65
CA PHE A 91 -11.41 14.13 2.60
C PHE A 91 -9.94 13.68 2.73
N LEU A 92 -9.65 12.40 2.93
CA LEU A 92 -8.28 11.88 3.03
C LEU A 92 -7.44 12.26 1.81
N LYS A 93 -7.97 12.01 0.60
CA LYS A 93 -7.29 12.36 -0.66
C LYS A 93 -6.98 13.86 -0.72
N SER A 94 -7.91 14.71 -0.28
CA SER A 94 -7.71 16.17 -0.24
C SER A 94 -6.57 16.62 0.70
N GLN A 95 -6.18 15.79 1.67
CA GLN A 95 -5.08 16.10 2.60
C GLN A 95 -3.69 15.79 2.02
N LEU A 96 -3.59 15.12 0.87
CA LEU A 96 -2.31 14.89 0.18
C LEU A 96 -1.56 16.18 -0.18
N LYS A 97 -2.27 17.32 -0.26
CA LYS A 97 -1.66 18.65 -0.40
C LYS A 97 -0.78 19.07 0.78
N ASN A 98 -0.97 18.46 1.95
CA ASN A 98 -0.16 18.72 3.15
C ASN A 98 1.05 17.78 3.24
N VAL A 99 1.18 16.81 2.33
CA VAL A 99 2.30 15.87 2.29
C VAL A 99 3.41 16.47 1.44
N SER A 100 4.62 16.57 1.99
CA SER A 100 5.75 17.16 1.27
C SER A 100 6.17 16.29 0.07
N LYS A 101 6.80 16.92 -0.92
CA LYS A 101 7.30 16.21 -2.10
C LYS A 101 8.31 15.12 -1.70
N GLU A 102 9.18 15.44 -0.75
CA GLU A 102 10.21 14.53 -0.25
C GLU A 102 9.59 13.27 0.38
N TYR A 103 8.52 13.44 1.17
CA TYR A 103 7.82 12.29 1.75
C TYR A 103 7.14 11.43 0.66
N LYS A 104 6.54 12.05 -0.37
CA LYS A 104 5.95 11.30 -1.50
C LYS A 104 7.00 10.48 -2.24
N VAL A 105 8.18 11.06 -2.48
CA VAL A 105 9.33 10.38 -3.11
C VAL A 105 9.84 9.23 -2.25
N ASP A 106 10.04 9.47 -0.96
CA ASP A 106 10.45 8.44 0.00
C ASP A 106 9.42 7.30 0.12
N SER A 107 8.13 7.63 0.07
CA SER A 107 7.06 6.62 0.01
C SER A 107 7.11 5.79 -1.28
N PHE A 108 7.48 6.39 -2.40
CA PHE A 108 7.67 5.68 -3.68
C PHE A 108 8.87 4.73 -3.62
N TYR A 109 10.00 5.16 -3.05
CA TYR A 109 11.15 4.27 -2.84
C TYR A 109 10.83 3.11 -1.91
N ARG A 110 10.10 3.36 -0.81
CA ARG A 110 9.61 2.29 0.06
C ARG A 110 8.75 1.28 -0.69
N PHE A 111 7.84 1.76 -1.53
CA PHE A 111 6.99 0.88 -2.35
C PHE A 111 7.82 -0.01 -3.29
N CYS A 112 8.84 0.57 -3.94
CA CYS A 112 9.69 -0.17 -4.87
C CYS A 112 10.75 -1.04 -4.18
N SER A 113 10.94 -0.91 -2.86
CA SER A 113 12.10 -1.46 -2.12
C SER A 113 12.22 -2.97 -2.25
N TRP A 114 11.14 -3.70 -1.98
CA TRP A 114 11.13 -5.14 -2.06
C TRP A 114 11.41 -5.63 -3.48
N ALA A 115 10.85 -4.95 -4.49
CA ALA A 115 11.00 -5.34 -5.88
C ALA A 115 12.45 -5.19 -6.37
N HIS A 116 13.08 -4.03 -6.17
CA HIS A 116 14.46 -3.84 -6.64
C HIS A 116 15.46 -4.69 -5.85
N MET A 117 15.25 -4.89 -4.53
CA MET A 117 16.07 -5.81 -3.73
C MET A 117 15.97 -7.25 -4.23
N THR A 118 14.77 -7.67 -4.61
CA THR A 118 14.53 -9.01 -5.15
C THR A 118 15.15 -9.19 -6.54
N ILE A 119 15.22 -8.12 -7.35
CA ILE A 119 15.97 -8.13 -8.62
C ILE A 119 17.47 -8.28 -8.34
N ILE A 120 18.04 -7.45 -7.46
CA ILE A 120 19.47 -7.47 -7.09
C ILE A 120 19.88 -8.86 -6.60
N ASN A 121 19.18 -9.38 -5.59
CA ASN A 121 19.52 -10.67 -4.97
C ASN A 121 19.46 -11.82 -5.98
N ASN A 122 18.50 -11.81 -6.90
CA ASN A 122 18.38 -12.87 -7.89
C ASN A 122 19.43 -12.74 -8.99
N ILE A 123 19.83 -11.53 -9.37
CA ILE A 123 20.94 -11.33 -10.31
C ILE A 123 22.23 -11.86 -9.69
N ILE A 124 22.54 -11.45 -8.47
CA ILE A 124 23.72 -11.93 -7.73
C ILE A 124 23.69 -13.44 -7.59
N GLN A 125 22.56 -14.02 -7.15
CA GLN A 125 22.43 -15.47 -7.02
C GLN A 125 22.64 -16.20 -8.36
N ALA A 126 22.08 -15.69 -9.46
CA ALA A 126 22.25 -16.32 -10.76
C ALA A 126 23.69 -16.21 -11.30
N LEU A 127 24.40 -15.13 -10.95
CA LEU A 127 25.83 -14.99 -11.23
C LEU A 127 26.65 -15.99 -10.40
N ASP A 128 26.33 -16.15 -9.11
CA ASP A 128 27.00 -17.10 -8.21
C ASP A 128 26.82 -18.57 -8.64
N GLU A 129 25.63 -18.89 -9.16
CA GLU A 129 25.24 -20.25 -9.58
C GLU A 129 25.65 -20.58 -11.03
N HIS A 130 26.27 -19.63 -11.75
CA HIS A 130 26.67 -19.84 -13.13
C HIS A 130 27.71 -20.97 -13.25
N GLU A 131 27.59 -21.81 -14.28
CA GLU A 131 28.43 -23.03 -14.42
C GLU A 131 29.93 -22.74 -14.44
N THR A 132 30.30 -21.56 -14.98
CA THR A 132 31.67 -21.05 -14.96
C THR A 132 31.81 -19.97 -13.91
N ASP A 133 32.90 -20.00 -13.14
CA ASP A 133 33.25 -18.93 -12.20
C ASP A 133 33.43 -17.61 -12.96
N ILE A 134 32.43 -16.73 -12.86
CA ILE A 134 32.34 -15.48 -13.61
C ILE A 134 33.50 -14.55 -13.26
N TYR A 135 34.03 -14.60 -12.03
CA TYR A 135 35.18 -13.77 -11.64
C TYR A 135 36.46 -14.13 -12.39
N SER A 136 36.56 -15.36 -12.89
CA SER A 136 37.74 -15.82 -13.62
C SER A 136 37.75 -15.41 -15.11
N LEU A 137 36.62 -14.87 -15.61
CA LEU A 137 36.44 -14.51 -17.01
C LEU A 137 36.89 -13.08 -17.31
N GLU A 138 37.36 -12.84 -18.53
CA GLU A 138 37.63 -11.48 -19.00
C GLU A 138 36.33 -10.66 -19.15
N GLN A 139 36.44 -9.34 -19.00
CA GLN A 139 35.31 -8.40 -18.97
C GLN A 139 34.35 -8.57 -20.16
N ASP A 140 34.92 -8.72 -21.37
CA ASP A 140 34.21 -8.85 -22.63
C ASP A 140 33.40 -10.15 -22.73
N VAL A 141 33.79 -11.19 -21.98
CA VAL A 141 33.06 -12.46 -21.87
C VAL A 141 31.99 -12.39 -20.78
N ARG A 142 32.29 -11.80 -19.62
CA ARG A 142 31.32 -11.70 -18.52
C ARG A 142 30.17 -10.73 -18.80
N THR A 143 30.41 -9.66 -19.56
CA THR A 143 29.37 -8.65 -19.85
C THR A 143 28.15 -9.24 -20.60
N PRO A 144 28.30 -9.99 -21.69
CA PRO A 144 27.18 -10.67 -22.34
C PRO A 144 26.41 -11.62 -21.41
N ILE A 145 27.12 -12.41 -20.60
CA ILE A 145 26.52 -13.34 -19.63
C ILE A 145 25.66 -12.58 -18.61
N PHE A 146 26.18 -11.47 -18.09
CA PHE A 146 25.43 -10.59 -17.19
C PHE A 146 24.15 -10.04 -17.83
N HIS A 147 24.22 -9.63 -19.11
CA HIS A 147 23.06 -9.15 -19.84
C HIS A 147 22.01 -10.25 -20.05
N ASP A 148 22.42 -11.45 -20.42
CA ASP A 148 21.52 -12.59 -20.60
C ASP A 148 20.82 -12.96 -19.29
N ILE A 149 21.58 -13.09 -18.19
CA ILE A 149 21.04 -13.36 -16.85
C ILE A 149 20.05 -12.27 -16.41
N SER A 150 20.43 -11.01 -16.58
CA SER A 150 19.58 -9.87 -16.20
C SER A 150 18.27 -9.89 -16.99
N ASN A 151 18.34 -10.10 -18.31
CA ASN A 151 17.18 -10.22 -19.18
C ASN A 151 16.27 -11.37 -18.75
N ASP A 152 16.81 -12.56 -18.48
CA ASP A 152 16.04 -13.71 -18.06
C ASP A 152 15.28 -13.46 -16.75
N ILE A 153 15.95 -12.84 -15.77
CA ILE A 153 15.35 -12.50 -14.48
C ILE A 153 14.24 -11.46 -14.64
N LEU A 154 14.53 -10.36 -15.34
CA LEU A 154 13.57 -9.28 -15.55
C LEU A 154 12.35 -9.76 -16.36
N ASN A 155 12.58 -10.57 -17.40
CA ASN A 155 11.51 -11.11 -18.23
C ASN A 155 10.64 -12.11 -17.45
N LYS A 156 11.25 -12.96 -16.61
CA LYS A 156 10.52 -13.85 -15.68
C LYS A 156 9.60 -13.06 -14.75
N TYR A 157 10.06 -11.93 -14.20
CA TYR A 157 9.21 -11.08 -13.38
C TYR A 157 8.10 -10.40 -14.17
N SER A 158 8.41 -9.88 -15.35
CA SER A 158 7.43 -9.25 -16.24
C SER A 158 6.27 -10.21 -16.56
N ILE A 159 6.60 -11.45 -16.96
CA ILE A 159 5.61 -12.50 -17.28
C ILE A 159 4.81 -12.88 -16.03
N LYS A 160 5.46 -13.06 -14.88
CA LYS A 160 4.76 -13.41 -13.63
C LYS A 160 3.77 -12.32 -13.24
N LEU A 161 4.12 -11.05 -13.40
CA LEU A 161 3.23 -9.94 -13.05
C LEU A 161 1.98 -9.88 -13.93
N ASP A 162 2.09 -10.30 -15.20
CA ASP A 162 0.95 -10.37 -16.12
C ASP A 162 -0.08 -11.45 -15.73
N THR A 163 0.24 -12.35 -14.80
CA THR A 163 -0.68 -13.39 -14.32
C THR A 163 -1.64 -12.91 -13.22
N PHE A 164 -1.39 -11.74 -12.63
CA PHE A 164 -2.22 -11.20 -11.56
C PHE A 164 -3.37 -10.35 -12.09
N ASP A 165 -4.48 -10.34 -11.35
CA ASP A 165 -5.60 -9.45 -11.62
C ASP A 165 -5.19 -7.98 -11.51
N LYS A 166 -5.72 -7.16 -12.42
CA LYS A 166 -5.47 -5.72 -12.44
C LYS A 166 -6.34 -4.99 -11.43
N VAL A 167 -5.79 -3.94 -10.84
CA VAL A 167 -6.54 -3.04 -9.96
C VAL A 167 -7.51 -2.18 -10.74
N SER A 168 -8.64 -1.81 -10.12
CA SER A 168 -9.62 -0.89 -10.71
C SER A 168 -9.47 0.57 -10.30
N TYR A 169 -8.56 0.85 -9.36
CA TYR A 169 -8.43 2.15 -8.67
C TYR A 169 -7.17 2.95 -9.06
N MET A 170 -6.34 2.41 -9.95
CA MET A 170 -5.20 3.14 -10.53
C MET A 170 -5.51 3.42 -12.01
N ASP A 171 -5.42 4.69 -12.39
CA ASP A 171 -5.60 5.15 -13.77
C ASP A 171 -4.46 6.11 -14.12
N VAL A 172 -3.27 5.54 -14.26
CA VAL A 172 -2.04 6.25 -14.58
C VAL A 172 -1.43 5.55 -15.78
N SER A 173 -1.14 6.28 -16.85
CA SER A 173 -0.47 5.70 -18.02
C SER A 173 1.00 5.37 -17.71
N PHE A 174 1.60 4.47 -18.48
CA PHE A 174 3.02 4.15 -18.33
C PHE A 174 3.91 5.38 -18.58
N GLU A 175 3.51 6.20 -19.56
CA GLU A 175 4.19 7.43 -19.95
C GLU A 175 4.16 8.47 -18.82
N ASP A 176 2.98 8.71 -18.22
CA ASP A 176 2.83 9.66 -17.11
C ASP A 176 3.61 9.18 -15.88
N TYR A 177 3.58 7.87 -15.61
CA TYR A 177 4.35 7.27 -14.52
C TYR A 177 5.85 7.49 -14.70
N CYS A 178 6.39 7.19 -15.90
CA CYS A 178 7.80 7.38 -16.20
C CYS A 178 8.19 8.86 -16.19
N SER A 179 7.32 9.74 -16.67
CA SER A 179 7.58 11.19 -16.66
C SER A 179 7.63 11.73 -15.22
N GLN A 180 6.70 11.30 -14.36
CA GLN A 180 6.59 11.80 -13.00
C GLN A 180 7.71 11.30 -12.08
N TYR A 181 8.17 10.05 -12.28
CA TYR A 181 9.20 9.41 -11.47
C TYR A 181 10.54 9.24 -12.18
N ASN A 182 10.83 10.04 -13.21
CA ASN A 182 12.02 9.87 -14.05
C ASN A 182 13.33 9.80 -13.23
N GLU A 183 13.52 10.72 -12.29
CA GLU A 183 14.74 10.80 -11.49
C GLU A 183 14.80 9.68 -10.43
N GLU A 184 13.65 9.32 -9.87
CA GLU A 184 13.54 8.23 -8.91
C GLU A 184 13.79 6.86 -9.56
N LEU A 185 13.27 6.64 -10.78
CA LEU A 185 13.51 5.43 -11.56
C LEU A 185 14.99 5.30 -11.97
N LYS A 186 15.65 6.40 -12.37
CA LYS A 186 17.10 6.42 -12.61
C LYS A 186 17.88 6.09 -11.33
N THR A 187 17.46 6.64 -10.20
CA THR A 187 18.11 6.38 -8.91
C THR A 187 17.99 4.90 -8.53
N ILE A 188 16.84 4.28 -8.75
CA ILE A 188 16.65 2.83 -8.55
C ILE A 188 17.57 2.03 -9.50
N LYS A 189 17.64 2.39 -10.79
CA LYS A 189 18.54 1.74 -11.76
C LYS A 189 20.00 1.79 -11.28
N ASN A 190 20.49 2.98 -10.95
CA ASN A 190 21.86 3.19 -10.50
C ASN A 190 22.15 2.43 -9.21
N TYR A 191 21.17 2.36 -8.31
CA TYR A 191 21.31 1.61 -7.07
C TYR A 191 21.41 0.10 -7.31
N ILE A 192 20.61 -0.46 -8.23
CA ILE A 192 20.75 -1.86 -8.64
C ILE A 192 22.15 -2.12 -9.21
N GLU A 193 22.64 -1.26 -10.10
CA GLU A 193 24.00 -1.35 -10.65
C GLU A 193 25.06 -1.29 -9.54
N GLU A 194 24.94 -0.35 -8.61
CA GLU A 194 25.90 -0.18 -7.51
C GLU A 194 25.94 -1.43 -6.62
N GLU A 195 24.80 -1.97 -6.20
CA GLU A 195 24.75 -3.15 -5.33
C GLU A 195 25.29 -4.40 -6.03
N VAL A 196 24.97 -4.61 -7.31
CA VAL A 196 25.57 -5.72 -8.08
C VAL A 196 27.09 -5.53 -8.20
N ASN A 197 27.56 -4.31 -8.42
CA ASN A 197 28.99 -4.02 -8.57
C ASN A 197 29.81 -4.15 -7.27
N LYS A 198 29.17 -4.16 -6.09
CA LYS A 198 29.87 -4.44 -4.83
C LYS A 198 30.37 -5.88 -4.76
N GLU A 199 29.62 -6.80 -5.36
CA GLU A 199 30.04 -8.17 -5.54
C GLU A 199 30.82 -8.28 -6.85
N TYR A 200 30.19 -7.99 -7.99
CA TYR A 200 30.75 -8.21 -9.32
C TYR A 200 31.11 -6.91 -10.04
N ASP A 201 32.38 -6.52 -10.03
CA ASP A 201 32.81 -5.26 -10.63
C ASP A 201 32.58 -5.17 -12.16
N GLY A 202 32.41 -3.95 -12.66
CA GLY A 202 32.39 -3.67 -14.10
C GLY A 202 31.09 -4.05 -14.83
N PHE A 203 29.99 -4.28 -14.13
CA PHE A 203 28.67 -4.48 -14.75
C PHE A 203 27.86 -3.19 -14.83
N THR A 204 27.18 -3.01 -15.96
CA THR A 204 26.28 -1.87 -16.19
C THR A 204 25.00 -2.36 -16.85
N LEU A 205 23.85 -1.87 -16.37
CA LEU A 205 22.56 -2.17 -16.99
C LEU A 205 22.41 -1.31 -18.24
N ASN A 206 22.06 -1.97 -19.35
CA ASN A 206 21.79 -1.30 -20.61
C ASN A 206 20.38 -0.66 -20.62
N ASP A 207 20.05 0.03 -21.71
CA ASP A 207 18.75 0.70 -21.86
C ASP A 207 17.56 -0.28 -21.86
N GLU A 208 17.75 -1.49 -22.39
CA GLU A 208 16.71 -2.53 -22.40
C GLU A 208 16.36 -2.97 -20.98
N HIS A 209 17.36 -3.27 -20.15
CA HIS A 209 17.15 -3.59 -18.74
C HIS A 209 16.44 -2.45 -18.01
N TYR A 210 16.81 -1.20 -18.31
CA TYR A 210 16.17 -0.05 -17.69
C TYR A 210 14.69 0.06 -18.06
N GLU A 211 14.34 -0.14 -19.33
CA GLU A 211 12.93 -0.20 -19.77
C GLU A 211 12.16 -1.35 -19.11
N GLN A 212 12.77 -2.53 -19.00
CA GLN A 212 12.17 -3.68 -18.32
C GLN A 212 11.93 -3.39 -16.83
N ILE A 213 12.90 -2.79 -16.13
CA ILE A 213 12.75 -2.40 -14.72
C ILE A 213 11.61 -1.38 -14.55
N LYS A 214 11.54 -0.35 -15.40
CA LYS A 214 10.43 0.62 -15.37
C LYS A 214 9.08 -0.08 -15.56
N ASN A 215 8.98 -0.98 -16.53
CA ASN A 215 7.77 -1.74 -16.80
C ASN A 215 7.37 -2.64 -15.62
N ILE A 216 8.33 -3.34 -15.01
CA ILE A 216 8.09 -4.14 -13.80
C ILE A 216 7.52 -3.26 -12.68
N LEU A 217 8.19 -2.15 -12.35
CA LEU A 217 7.76 -1.26 -11.27
C LEU A 217 6.38 -0.65 -11.54
N TYR A 218 6.08 -0.31 -12.79
CA TYR A 218 4.76 0.15 -13.21
C TYR A 218 3.69 -0.95 -13.13
N LYS A 219 4.00 -2.20 -13.48
CA LYS A 219 3.06 -3.32 -13.31
C LYS A 219 2.70 -3.54 -11.83
N LEU A 220 3.65 -3.36 -10.91
CA LEU A 220 3.41 -3.56 -9.46
C LEU A 220 2.32 -2.64 -8.90
N ILE A 221 2.24 -1.39 -9.35
CA ILE A 221 1.18 -0.47 -8.89
C ILE A 221 -0.20 -0.86 -9.42
N ASN A 222 -0.25 -1.65 -10.50
CA ASN A 222 -1.45 -1.99 -11.27
C ASN A 222 -2.01 -3.39 -11.00
N ILE A 223 -1.47 -4.15 -10.06
CA ILE A 223 -1.95 -5.51 -9.72
C ILE A 223 -2.56 -5.60 -8.32
N GLU A 224 -3.58 -6.45 -8.16
CA GLU A 224 -4.29 -6.66 -6.88
C GLU A 224 -3.45 -7.44 -5.86
N PHE A 225 -2.46 -8.22 -6.30
CA PHE A 225 -1.66 -9.03 -5.37
C PHE A 225 -0.91 -8.18 -4.33
N ILE A 226 -0.48 -6.98 -4.69
CA ILE A 226 0.35 -6.12 -3.84
C ILE A 226 -0.50 -5.06 -3.16
N PHE A 227 -0.65 -5.11 -1.85
CA PHE A 227 -1.29 -4.05 -1.06
C PHE A 227 -0.56 -3.87 0.27
N GLU A 228 0.59 -3.21 0.20
CA GLU A 228 1.47 -2.98 1.34
C GLU A 228 1.25 -1.63 2.01
N ASN A 229 1.75 -1.49 3.25
CA ASN A 229 1.73 -0.25 4.03
C ASN A 229 0.34 0.43 4.12
N TYR A 230 -0.71 -0.38 4.17
CA TYR A 230 -2.08 0.12 4.23
C TYR A 230 -2.54 0.41 5.65
N CYS A 231 -3.47 1.34 5.77
CA CYS A 231 -4.35 1.43 6.93
C CYS A 231 -5.70 0.81 6.59
N GLY A 232 -6.21 0.00 7.52
CA GLY A 232 -7.54 -0.54 7.44
C GLY A 232 -8.51 0.37 8.19
N LEU A 233 -9.60 0.77 7.54
CA LEU A 233 -10.61 1.65 8.09
C LEU A 233 -11.96 0.92 8.10
N VAL A 234 -12.59 0.85 9.26
CA VAL A 234 -13.91 0.24 9.44
C VAL A 234 -14.89 1.31 9.89
N PHE A 235 -15.81 1.66 9.00
CA PHE A 235 -16.93 2.56 9.28
C PHE A 235 -18.09 1.74 9.79
N ILE A 236 -18.71 2.17 10.88
CA ILE A 236 -19.75 1.39 11.53
C ILE A 236 -20.76 2.31 12.20
N GLY A 237 -22.05 2.05 11.99
CA GLY A 237 -23.08 2.95 12.51
C GLY A 237 -24.42 2.80 11.79
N PHE A 238 -25.17 3.90 11.80
CA PHE A 238 -26.42 4.06 11.05
C PHE A 238 -26.34 5.35 10.22
N GLY A 239 -26.72 5.28 8.95
CA GLY A 239 -27.16 6.46 8.20
C GLY A 239 -28.61 6.81 8.48
N GLU A 240 -29.05 7.99 8.02
CA GLU A 240 -30.41 8.51 8.28
C GLU A 240 -31.53 7.59 7.78
N THR A 241 -31.28 6.85 6.70
CA THR A 241 -32.26 5.95 6.08
C THR A 241 -32.08 4.49 6.48
N GLU A 242 -31.00 4.17 7.20
CA GLU A 242 -30.66 2.80 7.59
C GLU A 242 -31.36 2.41 8.90
N ILE A 243 -32.35 1.52 8.81
CA ILE A 243 -33.07 0.99 10.00
C ILE A 243 -32.23 0.00 10.82
N TYR A 244 -31.15 -0.53 10.25
CA TYR A 244 -30.21 -1.44 10.90
C TYR A 244 -28.79 -0.94 10.72
N PRO A 245 -27.89 -1.26 11.66
CA PRO A 245 -26.52 -0.85 11.50
C PRO A 245 -25.83 -1.58 10.35
N SER A 246 -24.87 -0.89 9.74
CA SER A 246 -24.00 -1.45 8.70
C SER A 246 -22.54 -1.23 9.07
N SER A 247 -21.68 -2.11 8.56
CA SER A 247 -20.23 -1.98 8.64
C SER A 247 -19.62 -2.00 7.24
N HIS A 248 -18.86 -0.95 6.95
CA HIS A 248 -18.18 -0.76 5.68
C HIS A 248 -16.67 -0.72 5.92
N HIS A 249 -15.97 -1.64 5.28
CA HIS A 249 -14.54 -1.80 5.45
C HIS A 249 -13.81 -1.38 4.16
N VAL A 250 -12.73 -0.63 4.32
CA VAL A 250 -11.86 -0.18 3.23
C VAL A 250 -10.40 -0.22 3.67
N LEU A 251 -9.52 -0.64 2.76
CA LEU A 251 -8.08 -0.50 2.91
C LEU A 251 -7.60 0.72 2.12
N VAL A 252 -6.82 1.58 2.76
CA VAL A 252 -6.22 2.75 2.14
C VAL A 252 -4.71 2.56 2.16
N GLY A 253 -4.12 2.43 0.98
CA GLY A 253 -2.68 2.24 0.79
C GLY A 253 -1.94 3.53 0.49
N THR A 254 -0.67 3.37 0.13
CA THR A 254 0.19 4.45 -0.39
C THR A 254 -0.44 5.15 -1.60
N SER A 255 -0.21 6.46 -1.71
CA SER A 255 -0.56 7.23 -2.91
C SER A 255 0.61 7.28 -3.89
N ILE A 256 0.34 6.99 -5.16
CA ILE A 256 1.30 7.01 -6.28
C ILE A 256 0.81 8.07 -7.27
N ILE A 257 1.62 9.10 -7.53
CA ILE A 257 1.22 10.28 -8.35
C ILE A 257 -0.11 10.88 -7.85
N ASP A 258 -0.23 11.05 -6.53
CA ASP A 258 -1.45 11.51 -5.86
C ASP A 258 -2.72 10.66 -6.09
N ASN A 259 -2.60 9.52 -6.77
CA ASN A 259 -3.64 8.49 -6.82
C ASN A 259 -3.48 7.56 -5.62
N THR A 260 -4.37 7.71 -4.64
CA THR A 260 -4.43 6.84 -3.47
C THR A 260 -4.96 5.47 -3.86
N ARG A 261 -4.18 4.42 -3.52
CA ARG A 261 -4.59 3.03 -3.70
C ARG A 261 -5.67 2.66 -2.68
N ILE A 262 -6.83 2.21 -3.15
CA ILE A 262 -7.99 1.94 -2.29
C ILE A 262 -8.58 0.58 -2.64
N ARG A 263 -8.68 -0.31 -1.67
CA ARG A 263 -9.37 -1.59 -1.82
C ARG A 263 -10.64 -1.60 -0.98
N MET A 264 -11.78 -1.75 -1.65
CA MET A 264 -13.05 -1.97 -0.97
C MET A 264 -13.11 -3.41 -0.48
N MET A 265 -13.59 -3.60 0.75
CA MET A 265 -13.79 -4.92 1.34
C MET A 265 -15.29 -5.21 1.44
N ASP A 266 -15.63 -6.46 1.77
CA ASP A 266 -17.02 -6.87 1.92
C ASP A 266 -17.75 -6.04 2.97
N VAL A 267 -18.99 -5.71 2.63
CA VAL A 267 -19.90 -4.93 3.47
C VAL A 267 -20.70 -5.89 4.33
N ILE A 268 -20.81 -5.56 5.62
CA ILE A 268 -21.63 -6.33 6.56
C ILE A 268 -22.90 -5.52 6.83
N LYS A 269 -24.02 -6.01 6.30
CA LYS A 269 -25.37 -5.45 6.47
C LYS A 269 -26.28 -6.50 7.08
N ILE A 270 -27.18 -6.06 7.95
CA ILE A 270 -28.22 -6.93 8.51
C ILE A 270 -29.39 -6.96 7.53
N ASN A 271 -29.66 -8.14 6.98
CA ASN A 271 -30.84 -8.42 6.17
C ASN A 271 -31.79 -9.30 7.01
N PRO A 272 -32.96 -8.81 7.43
CA PRO A 272 -33.92 -9.61 8.18
C PRO A 272 -34.25 -10.92 7.47
N GLY A 273 -34.21 -12.04 8.20
CA GLY A 273 -34.48 -13.37 7.66
C GLY A 273 -33.29 -14.03 6.95
N VAL A 274 -32.11 -13.38 6.89
CA VAL A 274 -30.86 -13.96 6.38
C VAL A 274 -29.86 -14.09 7.54
N LEU A 275 -29.31 -15.29 7.75
CA LEU A 275 -28.27 -15.58 8.74
C LEU A 275 -26.90 -15.07 8.23
N ASN A 276 -26.45 -13.86 8.62
CA ASN A 276 -25.07 -13.40 8.42
C ASN A 276 -24.54 -12.88 9.77
N SER A 277 -23.58 -13.51 10.47
CA SER A 277 -22.14 -13.81 10.24
C SER A 277 -21.21 -12.70 10.79
N LEU A 278 -20.32 -13.10 11.71
CA LEU A 278 -19.40 -12.30 12.55
C LEU A 278 -18.47 -11.37 11.76
N CYS A 279 -18.20 -10.16 12.28
CA CYS A 279 -17.09 -9.32 11.82
C CYS A 279 -15.77 -9.77 12.45
N SER A 280 -14.82 -10.23 11.64
CA SER A 280 -13.41 -10.39 12.04
C SER A 280 -12.51 -9.61 11.09
N GLY A 281 -11.74 -8.66 11.62
CA GLY A 281 -10.71 -7.90 10.93
C GLY A 281 -9.42 -7.83 11.74
#